data_AF-A0AA38C627-F1
#
_entry.id   AF-A0AA38C627-F1
#
_cell.length_a   1.000
_cell.length_b   1.000
_cell.length_c   1.000
_cell.angle_alpha   90.00
_cell.angle_beta   90.00
_cell.angle_gamma   90.00
#
_symmetry.space_group_name_H-M   'P 1'
#
loop_
_entity.id
_entity.type
_entity.pdbx_description
1 polymer ?
#
loop_
_entity_poly.entity_id
_entity_poly.type
_entity_poly.pdbx_seq_one_letter_code
_entity_poly.pdbx_strand_id
1 'polypeptide(L)' 'MVRHLGGKELPKYSGGAFPEIFLQEIEAQWKNEKEWREMLSYVLLGTAAHWWAMHQESLLEWCE' A
#
# COMPACT_ATOMS: atom_id res chain seq x y z
N MET A 1 -1.92 14.58 -11.53
CA MET A 1 -1.74 13.63 -12.66
C MET A 1 -1.97 12.23 -12.12
N VAL A 2 -3.09 11.58 -12.42
CA VAL A 2 -3.46 10.24 -11.93
C VAL A 2 -3.25 9.26 -13.08
N ARG A 3 -2.47 8.18 -12.86
CA ARG A 3 -2.29 7.12 -13.87
C ARG A 3 -3.37 6.05 -13.67
N HIS A 4 -4.07 5.72 -14.74
CA HIS A 4 -5.07 4.65 -14.78
C HIS A 4 -4.39 3.36 -15.25
N LEU A 5 -4.37 2.32 -14.41
CA LEU A 5 -4.08 0.94 -14.80
C LEU A 5 -5.37 0.15 -14.54
N GLY A 6 -6.10 -0.23 -15.60
CA GLY A 6 -7.32 -1.03 -15.45
C GLY A 6 -8.59 -0.27 -15.00
N GLY A 7 -8.61 1.07 -15.04
CA GLY A 7 -9.83 1.87 -14.84
C GLY A 7 -10.29 2.10 -13.40
N LYS A 8 -9.62 1.52 -12.39
CA LYS A 8 -9.87 1.81 -10.97
C LYS A 8 -8.81 2.78 -10.43
N GLU A 9 -9.25 3.85 -9.77
CA GLU A 9 -8.37 4.68 -8.95
C GLU A 9 -7.95 3.88 -7.72
N LEU A 10 -6.64 3.87 -7.46
CA LEU A 10 -6.08 3.24 -6.28
C LEU A 10 -6.05 4.26 -5.14
N PRO A 11 -6.49 3.89 -3.93
CA PRO A 11 -6.40 4.78 -2.79
C PRO A 11 -4.94 5.06 -2.47
N LYS A 12 -4.58 6.33 -2.24
CA LYS A 12 -3.21 6.73 -1.92
C LYS A 12 -3.12 7.20 -0.48
N TYR A 13 -2.04 6.84 0.19
CA TYR A 13 -1.85 7.13 1.61
C TYR A 13 -0.48 7.74 1.88
N SER A 14 -0.45 8.93 2.49
CA SER A 14 0.77 9.68 2.78
C SER A 14 1.19 9.69 4.26
N GLY A 15 0.54 8.89 5.11
CA GLY A 15 0.80 8.90 6.57
C GLY A 15 -0.11 9.86 7.35
N GLY A 16 -1.38 10.00 6.94
CA GLY A 16 -2.37 10.86 7.60
C GLY A 16 -3.08 10.20 8.79
N ALA A 17 -4.11 10.87 9.31
CA ALA A 17 -4.98 10.27 10.33
C ALA A 17 -5.82 9.13 9.74
N PHE A 18 -6.10 8.12 10.55
CA PHE A 18 -6.94 6.95 10.23
C PHE A 18 -6.34 5.97 9.20
N PRO A 19 -5.17 5.35 9.48
CA PRO A 19 -4.60 4.31 8.62
C PRO A 19 -5.54 3.11 8.43
N GLU A 20 -6.48 2.88 9.35
CA GLU A 20 -7.38 1.72 9.32
C GLU A 20 -8.35 1.78 8.14
N ILE A 21 -8.82 2.97 7.75
CA ILE A 21 -9.71 3.15 6.59
C ILE A 21 -8.98 2.78 5.30
N PHE A 22 -7.74 3.25 5.16
CA PHE A 22 -6.90 2.89 4.02
C PHE A 22 -6.67 1.38 3.96
N LEU A 23 -6.33 0.74 5.08
CA LEU A 23 -6.13 -0.70 5.14
C LEU A 23 -7.40 -1.48 4.75
N GLN A 24 -8.58 -1.06 5.20
CA GLN A 24 -9.86 -1.69 4.82
C GLN A 24 -10.14 -1.57 3.32
N GLU A 25 -9.89 -0.41 2.70
CA GLU A 25 -10.08 -0.23 1.25
C GLU A 25 -9.13 -1.10 0.42
N ILE A 26 -7.92 -1.28 0.93
CA ILE A 26 -6.83 -2.05 0.33
C ILE A 26 -7.12 -3.56 0.42
N GLU A 27 -7.56 -4.05 1.59
CA GLU A 27 -8.04 -5.43 1.80
C GLU A 27 -9.30 -5.76 0.97
N ALA A 28 -10.19 -4.79 0.77
CA ALA A 28 -11.38 -4.98 -0.06
C ALA A 28 -11.04 -5.13 -1.56
N GLN A 29 -9.90 -4.59 -2.00
CA GLN A 29 -9.49 -4.59 -3.41
C GLN A 29 -8.56 -5.74 -3.78
N TRP A 30 -7.66 -6.15 -2.89
CA TRP A 30 -6.65 -7.17 -3.19
C TRP A 30 -6.79 -8.38 -2.29
N LYS A 31 -7.04 -9.53 -2.91
CA LYS A 31 -7.39 -10.78 -2.20
C LYS A 31 -6.21 -11.69 -1.94
N ASN A 32 -5.05 -11.41 -2.52
CA ASN A 32 -3.85 -12.19 -2.30
C ASN A 32 -2.70 -11.31 -1.79
N GLU A 33 -1.89 -11.91 -0.93
CA GLU A 33 -0.79 -11.24 -0.24
C GLU A 33 0.28 -10.72 -1.20
N LYS A 34 0.49 -11.43 -2.32
CA LYS A 34 1.48 -11.05 -3.33
C LYS A 34 1.12 -9.72 -4.01
N GLU A 35 -0.13 -9.57 -4.45
CA GLU A 35 -0.67 -8.32 -5.00
C GLU A 35 -0.58 -7.21 -3.95
N TRP A 36 -0.89 -7.52 -2.70
CA TRP A 36 -0.80 -6.56 -1.59
C TRP A 36 0.62 -5.98 -1.44
N ARG A 37 1.63 -6.87 -1.44
CA ARG A 37 3.06 -6.53 -1.34
C ARG A 37 3.53 -5.68 -2.52
N GLU A 38 3.14 -6.05 -3.74
CA GLU A 38 3.52 -5.29 -4.95
C GLU A 38 2.84 -3.91 -4.98
N MET A 39 1.58 -3.83 -4.54
CA MET A 39 0.79 -2.61 -4.66
C MET A 39 1.10 -1.57 -3.58
N LEU A 40 1.52 -1.96 -2.38
CA LEU A 40 1.86 -1.03 -1.28
C LEU A 40 2.87 0.05 -1.72
N SER A 41 3.89 -0.32 -2.47
CA SER A 41 4.90 0.62 -2.98
C SER A 41 4.35 1.65 -3.98
N TYR A 42 3.17 1.42 -4.55
CA TYR A 42 2.50 2.35 -5.47
C TYR A 42 1.45 3.24 -4.80
N VAL A 43 0.82 2.76 -3.73
CA VAL A 43 -0.24 3.49 -3.02
C VAL A 43 0.29 4.34 -1.87
N LEU A 44 1.42 3.97 -1.29
CA LEU A 44 2.07 4.77 -0.27
C LEU A 44 2.77 5.97 -0.92
N LEU A 45 2.66 7.13 -0.27
CA LEU A 45 3.28 8.38 -0.67
C LEU A 45 4.04 9.02 0.50
N GLY A 46 4.93 9.96 0.20
CA GLY A 46 5.61 10.79 1.20
C GLY A 46 6.31 9.96 2.29
N THR A 47 6.08 10.31 3.55
CA THR A 47 6.72 9.66 4.71
C THR A 47 6.35 8.18 4.81
N ALA A 48 5.11 7.80 4.47
CA ALA A 48 4.68 6.41 4.52
C ALA A 48 5.40 5.55 3.46
N ALA A 49 5.61 6.09 2.25
CA ALA A 49 6.39 5.42 1.21
C ALA A 49 7.86 5.26 1.63
N HIS A 50 8.44 6.29 2.23
CA HIS A 50 9.83 6.26 2.69
C HIS A 50 10.02 5.23 3.82
N TRP A 51 9.11 5.21 4.79
CA TRP A 51 9.13 4.21 5.86
C TRP A 51 9.01 2.79 5.29
N TRP A 52 8.05 2.56 4.39
CA TRP A 52 7.87 1.25 3.76
C TRP A 52 9.13 0.80 3.03
N ALA A 53 9.75 1.67 2.23
CA ALA A 53 10.99 1.35 1.52
C ALA A 53 12.15 0.94 2.46
N MET A 54 12.20 1.47 3.68
CA MET A 54 13.24 1.11 4.66
C MET A 54 12.96 -0.18 5.43
N HIS A 55 11.69 -0.55 5.57
CA HIS A 55 11.27 -1.64 6.45
C HIS A 55 10.66 -2.84 5.71
N GLN A 56 10.41 -2.74 4.41
CA GLN A 56 9.74 -3.76 3.61
C GLN A 56 10.42 -5.13 3.75
N GLU A 57 11.72 -5.25 3.50
CA GLU A 57 12.42 -6.55 3.55
C GLU A 57 12.29 -7.24 4.91
N SER A 58 12.54 -6.50 6.00
CA SER A 58 12.42 -7.02 7.37
C SER A 58 10.99 -7.41 7.74
N LEU A 59 9.98 -6.70 7.24
CA LEU A 59 8.57 -7.05 7.45
C LEU A 59 8.18 -8.31 6.68
N LEU A 60 8.72 -8.50 5.47
CA LEU A 60 8.45 -9.69 4.66
C LEU A 60 9.03 -10.95 5.31
N GLU A 61 10.25 -10.85 5.87
CA GLU A 61 10.87 -11.94 6.64
C GLU A 61 10.08 -12.31 7.91
N TRP A 62 9.41 -11.34 8.54
CA TRP A 62 8.59 -11.60 9.74
C TRP A 62 7.27 -12.32 9.43
N CYS A 63 6.74 -12.15 8.22
CA CYS A 63 5.51 -12.80 7.78
C CYS A 63 5.69 -14.27 7.34
N GLU A 64 6.95 -14.74 7.21
CA GLU A 64 7.33 -16.11 6.82
C GLU A 64 7.71 -16.97 8.04
#